data_AF-A0A0G1KI57-F1
#
_entry.id   AF-A0A0G1KI57-F1
#
_cell.length_a   1.000
_cell.length_b   1.000
_cell.length_c   1.000
_cell.angle_alpha   90.00
_cell.angle_beta   90.00
_cell.angle_gamma   90.00
#
_symmetry.space_group_name_H-M   'P 1'
#
loop_
_entity.id
_entity.type
_entity.pdbx_description
1 polymer ?
#
loop_
_entity_poly.entity_id
_entity_poly.type
_entity_poly.pdbx_seq_one_letter_code
_entity_poly.pdbx_strand_id
1 'polypeptide(L)'
;MSIQHKVIVKAWVEKDGKYLLAQRGNTEKHHAGVWSLPGGNVENEVSESILEATLQKELSEEVGIEVEDKMDLIYNNGFVKDSDGSHVINLWSVPIKIDTILG
;
A
#
# COMPACT_ATOMS: atom_id res chain seq x y z
N MET A 1 13.38 -24.27 10.72
CA MET A 1 13.29 -22.78 10.82
C MET A 1 12.11 -22.34 9.98
N SER A 2 11.22 -21.52 10.51
CA SER A 2 10.15 -20.88 9.73
C SER A 2 10.69 -19.62 9.07
N ILE A 3 10.31 -19.37 7.82
CA ILE A 3 10.61 -18.12 7.12
C ILE A 3 9.49 -17.13 7.43
N GLN A 4 9.83 -15.93 7.90
CA GLN A 4 8.88 -14.84 8.08
C GLN A 4 8.79 -14.03 6.78
N HIS A 5 7.57 -13.73 6.34
CA HIS A 5 7.33 -12.86 5.19
C HIS A 5 7.05 -11.43 5.68
N LYS A 6 7.60 -10.43 4.97
CA LYS A 6 7.13 -9.05 5.07
C LYS A 6 5.94 -8.89 4.12
N VAL A 7 4.83 -8.34 4.59
CA VAL A 7 3.65 -8.10 3.76
C VAL A 7 3.58 -6.63 3.40
N ILE A 8 3.36 -6.33 2.13
CA ILE A 8 3.16 -4.97 1.59
C ILE A 8 1.79 -4.93 0.93
N VAL A 9 1.02 -3.89 1.21
CA VAL A 9 -0.28 -3.64 0.58
C VAL A 9 -0.27 -2.30 -0.14
N LYS A 10 -0.84 -2.24 -1.35
CA LYS A 10 -0.92 -1.04 -2.18
C LYS A 10 -2.29 -0.85 -2.78
N ALA A 11 -2.70 0.41 -2.97
CA ALA A 11 -4.01 0.76 -3.51
C ALA A 11 -3.94 1.26 -4.96
N TRP A 12 -4.79 0.72 -5.81
CA TRP A 12 -5.23 1.38 -7.03
C TRP A 12 -6.42 2.27 -6.68
N VAL A 13 -6.19 3.58 -6.69
CA VAL A 13 -7.22 4.60 -6.43
C VAL A 13 -7.53 5.29 -7.75
N GLU A 14 -8.79 5.24 -8.17
CA GLU A 14 -9.27 5.78 -9.43
C GLU A 14 -10.32 6.88 -9.19
N LYS A 15 -10.20 8.00 -9.90
CA LYS A 15 -11.24 9.02 -9.96
C LYS A 15 -11.28 9.67 -11.33
N ASP A 16 -12.47 9.74 -11.94
CA ASP A 16 -12.73 10.42 -13.22
C ASP A 16 -11.80 9.94 -14.36
N GLY A 17 -11.54 8.64 -14.43
CA GLY A 17 -10.65 7.96 -15.38
C GLY A 17 -9.16 8.13 -15.09
N LYS A 18 -8.78 8.67 -13.91
CA LYS A 18 -7.39 8.94 -13.53
C LYS A 18 -6.99 8.12 -12.31
N TYR A 19 -5.74 7.67 -12.29
CA TYR A 19 -5.19 6.90 -11.17
C TYR A 19 -4.23 7.74 -10.33
N LEU A 20 -4.31 7.55 -9.01
CA LEU A 20 -3.39 8.16 -8.07
C LEU A 20 -2.07 7.41 -8.02
N LEU A 21 -0.98 8.15 -8.11
CA LEU A 21 0.38 7.68 -7.83
C LEU A 21 0.99 8.61 -6.79
N ALA A 22 1.75 8.04 -5.85
CA ALA A 22 2.56 8.78 -4.91
C ALA A 22 4.01 8.77 -5.39
N GLN A 23 4.70 9.90 -5.27
CA GLN A 23 6.14 9.98 -5.50
C GLN A 23 6.87 9.84 -4.17
N ARG A 24 7.78 8.87 -4.07
CA ARG A 24 8.57 8.68 -2.86
C ARG A 24 9.42 9.93 -2.59
N GLY A 25 9.39 10.40 -1.34
CA GLY A 25 10.17 11.56 -0.91
C GLY A 25 11.65 11.42 -1.24
N ASN A 26 12.31 12.53 -1.57
CA ASN A 26 13.72 12.54 -2.00
C ASN A 26 14.71 12.04 -0.93
N THR A 27 14.27 11.91 0.32
CA THR A 27 15.06 11.45 1.46
C THR A 27 14.98 9.94 1.71
N GLU A 28 14.15 9.22 0.96
CA GLU A 28 14.00 7.76 1.07
C GLU A 28 15.27 7.03 0.58
N LYS A 29 15.80 6.10 1.39
CA LYS A 29 17.06 5.39 1.12
C LYS A 29 17.03 4.49 -0.12
N HIS A 30 15.83 4.12 -0.59
CA HIS A 30 15.62 3.29 -1.76
C HIS A 30 14.56 3.91 -2.68
N HIS A 31 14.89 4.05 -3.97
CA HIS A 31 13.99 4.52 -5.03
C HIS A 31 13.40 5.93 -4.83
N ALA A 32 14.19 6.86 -4.31
CA ALA A 32 13.81 8.29 -4.25
C ALA A 32 13.34 8.81 -5.62
N GLY A 33 12.23 9.55 -5.64
CA GLY A 33 11.67 10.13 -6.87
C GLY A 33 10.90 9.16 -7.77
N VAL A 34 10.82 7.87 -7.44
CA VAL A 34 10.02 6.89 -8.19
C VAL A 34 8.53 7.06 -7.87
N TRP A 35 7.71 7.03 -8.91
CA TRP A 35 6.26 6.97 -8.81
C TRP A 35 5.78 5.55 -8.56
N SER A 36 4.90 5.36 -7.58
CA SER A 36 4.28 4.07 -7.29
C SER A 36 2.84 4.25 -6.80
N LEU A 37 2.09 3.15 -6.77
CA LEU A 37 0.85 3.10 -6.01
C LEU A 37 1.14 3.43 -4.53
N PRO A 38 0.28 4.21 -3.87
CA PRO A 38 0.40 4.47 -2.43
C PRO A 38 0.14 3.21 -1.61
N GLY A 39 0.70 3.16 -0.41
CA GLY A 39 0.59 2.03 0.50
C GLY A 39 1.94 1.59 1.09
N GLY A 40 1.88 0.73 2.11
CA GLY A 40 3.01 0.48 3.00
C GLY A 40 3.17 -0.97 3.44
N ASN A 41 4.07 -1.16 4.42
CA ASN A 41 4.26 -2.46 5.05
C ASN A 41 3.15 -2.68 6.07
N VAL A 42 2.66 -3.91 6.15
CA VAL A 42 1.76 -4.33 7.21
C VAL A 42 2.59 -4.57 8.47
N GLU A 43 2.33 -3.78 9.51
CA GLU A 43 3.02 -3.90 10.79
C GLU A 43 2.53 -5.10 11.61
N ASN A 44 3.29 -5.50 12.63
CA ASN A 44 2.99 -6.67 13.47
C ASN A 44 1.90 -6.37 14.52
N GLU A 45 0.77 -5.83 14.07
CA GLU A 45 -0.42 -5.57 14.87
C GLU A 45 -1.43 -6.72 14.75
N VAL A 46 -2.46 -6.74 15.60
CA VAL A 46 -3.53 -7.76 15.55
C VAL A 46 -4.86 -7.05 15.34
N SER A 47 -5.49 -7.31 14.19
CA SER A 47 -6.79 -6.77 13.80
C SER A 47 -7.50 -7.74 12.86
N GLU A 48 -8.85 -7.70 12.82
CA GLU A 48 -9.66 -8.50 11.90
C GLU A 48 -9.48 -8.07 10.44
N SER A 49 -9.18 -6.79 10.19
CA SER A 49 -9.04 -6.18 8.86
C SER A 49 -7.69 -5.46 8.71
N ILE A 50 -6.61 -6.18 9.00
CA ILE A 50 -5.28 -5.59 9.13
C ILE A 50 -4.76 -4.96 7.82
N LEU A 51 -5.13 -5.54 6.66
CA LEU A 51 -4.70 -5.02 5.36
C LEU A 51 -5.41 -3.71 5.03
N GLU A 52 -6.71 -3.66 5.26
CA GLU A 52 -7.55 -2.48 5.05
C GLU A 52 -7.14 -1.36 6.00
N ALA A 53 -6.95 -1.65 7.28
CA ALA A 53 -6.49 -0.68 8.27
C ALA A 53 -5.11 -0.11 7.93
N THR A 54 -4.16 -0.97 7.50
CA THR A 54 -2.84 -0.51 7.04
C THR A 54 -2.98 0.44 5.87
N LEU A 55 -3.76 0.06 4.85
CA LEU A 55 -3.85 0.82 3.63
C LEU A 55 -4.62 2.14 3.81
N GLN A 56 -5.66 2.17 4.64
CA GLN A 56 -6.37 3.42 5.02
C GLN A 56 -5.42 4.42 5.67
N LYS A 57 -4.62 3.95 6.65
CA LYS A 57 -3.63 4.79 7.32
C LYS A 57 -2.62 5.37 6.33
N GLU A 58 -2.04 4.53 5.48
CA GLU A 58 -1.04 4.94 4.48
C GLU A 58 -1.65 5.92 3.45
N LEU A 59 -2.87 5.69 3.00
CA LEU A 59 -3.57 6.60 2.09
C LEU A 59 -3.84 7.97 2.72
N SER A 60 -4.21 8.00 4.00
CA SER A 60 -4.39 9.25 4.74
C SER A 60 -3.06 9.99 4.94
N GLU A 61 -2.01 9.28 5.35
CA GLU A 61 -0.68 9.85 5.66
C GLU A 61 0.10 10.28 4.40
N GLU A 62 0.10 9.47 3.33
CA GLU A 62 0.91 9.74 2.12
C GLU A 62 0.25 10.74 1.18
N VAL A 63 -1.08 10.69 1.04
CA VAL A 63 -1.81 11.41 -0.02
C VAL A 63 -3.09 12.11 0.45
N GLY A 64 -3.41 12.06 1.75
CA GLY A 64 -4.51 12.83 2.34
C GLY A 64 -5.91 12.38 1.88
N ILE A 65 -6.07 11.09 1.56
CA ILE A 65 -7.37 10.54 1.14
C ILE A 65 -7.88 9.54 2.17
N GLU A 66 -9.20 9.53 2.35
CA GLU A 66 -9.92 8.55 3.15
C GLU A 66 -10.70 7.61 2.20
N VAL A 67 -10.77 6.33 2.55
CA VAL A 67 -11.46 5.30 1.77
C VAL A 67 -12.31 4.41 2.66
N GLU A 68 -13.36 3.80 2.10
CA GLU A 68 -14.19 2.86 2.85
C GLU A 68 -13.40 1.64 3.35
N ASP A 69 -13.90 1.00 4.41
CA ASP A 69 -13.27 -0.14 5.10
C ASP A 69 -13.12 -1.41 4.26
N LYS A 70 -13.65 -1.43 3.04
CA LYS A 70 -13.62 -2.62 2.18
C LYS A 70 -12.77 -2.40 0.95
N MET A 71 -11.99 -3.42 0.63
CA MET A 71 -11.08 -3.43 -0.50
C MET A 71 -11.14 -4.78 -1.21
N ASP A 72 -11.07 -4.77 -2.53
CA ASP A 72 -10.95 -5.99 -3.32
C ASP A 72 -9.48 -6.24 -3.64
N LEU A 73 -8.98 -7.44 -3.30
CA LEU A 73 -7.65 -7.89 -3.71
C LEU A 73 -7.68 -8.24 -5.20
N ILE A 74 -6.84 -7.58 -6.00
CA ILE A 74 -6.83 -7.76 -7.45
C ILE A 74 -5.54 -8.40 -7.98
N TYR A 75 -4.45 -8.35 -7.21
CA TYR A 75 -3.18 -8.95 -7.59
C TYR A 75 -2.32 -9.25 -6.37
N ASN A 76 -1.57 -10.34 -6.46
CA ASN A 76 -0.53 -10.67 -5.49
C ASN A 76 0.70 -11.28 -6.17
N ASN A 77 1.88 -11.01 -5.60
CA ASN A 77 3.12 -11.70 -5.95
C ASN A 77 4.04 -11.82 -4.74
N GLY A 78 5.08 -12.63 -4.90
CA GLY A 78 6.16 -12.77 -3.92
C GLY A 78 7.52 -12.56 -4.56
N PHE A 79 8.45 -11.96 -3.82
CA PHE A 79 9.83 -11.76 -4.25
C PHE A 79 10.77 -11.70 -3.06
N VAL A 80 12.08 -11.84 -3.32
CA VAL A 80 13.13 -11.65 -2.32
C VAL A 80 13.78 -10.30 -2.60
N LYS A 81 13.92 -9.45 -1.58
CA LYS A 81 14.61 -8.15 -1.73
C LYS A 81 16.11 -8.39 -1.86
N ASP A 82 16.70 -7.91 -2.96
CA ASP A 82 18.16 -7.97 -3.17
C ASP A 82 18.96 -7.23 -2.08
N SER A 83 18.35 -6.21 -1.46
CA SER A 83 19.01 -5.36 -0.46
C SER A 83 19.30 -6.06 0.87
N ASP A 84 18.40 -6.92 1.33
CA ASP A 84 18.47 -7.52 2.68
C ASP A 84 18.06 -9.00 2.75
N GLY A 85 17.73 -9.62 1.61
CA GLY A 85 17.30 -11.01 1.53
C GLY A 85 15.89 -11.28 2.08
N SER A 86 15.11 -10.25 2.41
CA SER A 86 13.77 -10.44 2.97
C SER A 86 12.82 -11.06 1.95
N HIS A 87 12.05 -12.06 2.37
CA HIS A 87 10.92 -12.58 1.61
C HIS A 87 9.72 -11.65 1.75
N VAL A 88 9.17 -11.19 0.64
CA VAL A 88 8.08 -10.22 0.59
C VAL A 88 6.87 -10.83 -0.11
N ILE A 89 5.68 -10.61 0.46
CA ILE A 89 4.39 -10.78 -0.21
C ILE A 89 3.88 -9.38 -0.51
N ASN A 90 3.63 -9.08 -1.77
CA ASN A 90 3.07 -7.80 -2.21
C ASN A 90 1.66 -8.01 -2.74
N LEU A 91 0.73 -7.20 -2.22
CA LEU A 91 -0.70 -7.26 -2.47
C LEU A 91 -1.15 -5.93 -3.06
N TRP A 92 -1.90 -5.96 -4.16
CA TRP A 92 -2.55 -4.79 -4.73
C TRP A 92 -4.06 -4.93 -4.61
N SER A 93 -4.70 -3.87 -4.12
CA SER A 93 -6.13 -3.80 -3.93
C SER A 93 -6.74 -2.59 -4.61
N VAL A 94 -8.07 -2.60 -4.73
CA VAL A 94 -8.87 -1.45 -5.14
C VAL A 94 -9.84 -1.14 -4.00
N PRO A 95 -9.89 0.10 -3.46
CA PRO A 95 -10.91 0.50 -2.52
C PRO A 95 -12.30 0.49 -3.18
N ILE A 96 -13.32 -0.02 -2.49
CA ILE A 96 -14.65 -0.20 -3.09
C ILE A 96 -15.34 1.16 -3.37
N LYS A 97 -15.05 2.19 -2.58
CA LYS A 97 -15.47 3.59 -2.80
C LYS A 97 -14.45 4.57 -2.22
N ILE A 98 -14.33 5.72 -2.87
CA ILE A 98 -13.46 6.84 -2.47
C ILE A 98 -14.36 8.00 -2.05
N ASP A 99 -14.56 8.14 -0.74
CA ASP A 99 -15.28 9.29 -0.20
C ASP A 99 -14.29 10.40 0.15
N THR A 100 -14.29 11.44 -0.70
CA THR A 100 -13.67 12.76 -0.51
C THR A 100 -12.22 12.91 -1.00
N ILE A 101 -12.06 13.81 -1.97
CA ILE A 101 -10.80 14.55 -2.19
C ILE A 101 -10.84 15.70 -1.20
N LEU A 102 -9.95 15.72 -0.20
CA LEU A 102 -9.63 16.98 0.46
C LEU A 102 -9.03 17.90 -0.61
N GLY A 103 -9.76 18.97 -0.91
CA GLY A 103 -9.42 19.95 -1.95
C GLY A 103 -8.19 20.78 -1.61
#